data_AF-F5Z1U3-F1
#
_entry.id   AF-F5Z1U3-F1
#
_cell.length_a   1.000
_cell.length_b   1.000
_cell.length_c   1.000
_cell.angle_alpha   90.00
_cell.angle_beta   90.00
_cell.angle_gamma   90.00
#
_symmetry.space_group_name_H-M   'P 1'
#
loop_
_entity.id
_entity.type
_entity.pdbx_description
1 polymer ?
#
loop_
_entity_poly.entity_id
_entity_poly.type
_entity_poly.pdbx_seq_one_letter_code
_entity_poly.pdbx_strand_id
1 'polypeptide(L)'
;MSRAIHVFRTPDRFVAGTVGQPGNRTFYLQAVHDERVVSVVLEKQQVAVLAERIGALLLEVNRRFGTPVPPEPTEIEDLNPLVTPVDAEFRVGTMGLGWDSEAQTVVVELLAVSDTEFDASVVLDDTEEGPDAVRVFLTPESARQFATRSNRVISAGRPPCPLCDEPLDPAGHICVRTNGYRRGAFGPDDEPDDSDL
;
A
#
# COMPACT_ATOMS: atom_id res chain seq x y z
N MET A 1 -0.38 -22.98 -19.97
CA MET A 1 0.89 -22.22 -20.05
C MET A 1 1.53 -22.33 -18.68
N SER A 2 2.85 -22.48 -18.60
CA SER A 2 3.59 -22.46 -17.32
C SER A 2 3.48 -21.08 -16.68
N ARG A 3 3.27 -21.01 -15.37
CA ARG A 3 3.16 -19.74 -14.63
C ARG A 3 4.48 -18.96 -14.62
N ALA A 4 4.42 -17.65 -14.61
CA ALA A 4 5.58 -16.77 -14.41
C ALA A 4 5.71 -16.40 -12.92
N ILE A 5 6.88 -16.64 -12.31
CA ILE A 5 7.17 -16.25 -10.92
C ILE A 5 8.32 -15.24 -10.92
N HIS A 6 8.03 -14.00 -10.54
CA HIS A 6 9.01 -12.93 -10.41
C HIS A 6 9.53 -12.86 -8.97
N VAL A 7 10.74 -13.37 -8.74
CA VAL A 7 11.36 -13.37 -7.42
C VAL A 7 12.33 -12.19 -7.27
N PHE A 8 12.20 -11.45 -6.16
CA PHE A 8 13.07 -10.37 -5.72
C PHE A 8 13.59 -10.66 -4.31
N ARG A 9 14.81 -11.17 -4.20
CA ARG A 9 15.42 -11.51 -2.90
C ARG A 9 16.02 -10.32 -2.17
N THR A 10 16.51 -9.35 -2.93
CA THR A 10 17.17 -8.14 -2.42
C THR A 10 16.72 -6.94 -3.25
N PRO A 11 15.41 -6.61 -3.26
CA PRO A 11 14.93 -5.47 -4.03
C PRO A 11 15.58 -4.19 -3.54
N ASP A 12 16.00 -3.33 -4.46
CA ASP A 12 16.47 -1.98 -4.12
C ASP A 12 15.28 -1.09 -3.72
N ARG A 13 14.09 -1.43 -4.23
CA ARG A 13 12.87 -0.67 -3.97
C ARG A 13 11.64 -1.58 -4.02
N PHE A 14 10.78 -1.46 -3.02
CA PHE A 14 9.45 -2.04 -3.04
C PHE A 14 8.45 -1.01 -2.52
N VAL A 15 7.58 -0.50 -3.39
CA VAL A 15 6.71 0.65 -3.07
C VAL A 15 5.31 0.49 -3.64
N ALA A 16 4.34 1.04 -2.90
CA ALA A 16 3.02 1.34 -3.44
C ALA A 16 2.99 2.73 -4.07
N GLY A 17 2.26 2.86 -5.17
CA GLY A 17 2.02 4.13 -5.85
C GLY A 17 0.67 4.14 -6.56
N THR A 18 0.30 5.31 -7.08
CA THR A 18 -0.96 5.48 -7.83
C THR A 18 -0.75 6.29 -9.10
N VAL A 19 -1.47 5.93 -10.14
CA VAL A 19 -1.57 6.70 -11.40
C VAL A 19 -3.03 7.11 -11.62
N GLY A 20 -3.26 8.33 -12.10
CA GLY A 20 -4.60 8.86 -12.38
C GLY A 20 -5.05 9.99 -11.43
N GLN A 21 -6.27 10.47 -11.64
CA GLN A 21 -6.86 11.60 -10.91
C GLN A 21 -7.46 11.17 -9.56
N PRO A 22 -7.52 12.04 -8.53
CA PRO A 22 -8.28 11.77 -7.31
C PRO A 22 -9.70 11.26 -7.62
N GLY A 23 -10.10 10.14 -7.02
CA GLY A 23 -11.40 9.49 -7.29
C GLY A 23 -11.38 8.43 -8.40
N ASN A 24 -10.39 8.46 -9.31
CA ASN A 24 -10.20 7.44 -10.35
C ASN A 24 -8.70 7.07 -10.46
N ARG A 25 -8.12 6.65 -9.34
CA ARG A 25 -6.70 6.24 -9.25
C ARG A 25 -6.60 4.73 -9.36
N THR A 26 -5.66 4.25 -10.17
CA THR A 26 -5.21 2.86 -10.16
C THR A 26 -4.01 2.73 -9.23
N PHE A 27 -4.05 1.74 -8.33
CA PHE A 27 -2.95 1.45 -7.42
C PHE A 27 -2.03 0.41 -8.02
N TYR A 28 -0.73 0.61 -7.82
CA TYR A 28 0.32 -0.28 -8.27
C TYR A 28 1.26 -0.61 -7.11
N LEU A 29 1.75 -1.85 -7.07
CA LEU A 29 2.96 -2.21 -6.35
C LEU A 29 4.08 -2.37 -7.36
N GLN A 30 5.24 -1.82 -7.03
CA GLN A 30 6.42 -1.89 -7.88
C GLN A 30 7.59 -2.44 -7.07
N ALA A 31 8.20 -3.51 -7.58
CA ALA A 31 9.46 -4.05 -7.12
C ALA A 31 10.55 -3.69 -8.14
N VAL A 32 11.67 -3.13 -7.66
CA VAL A 32 12.82 -2.76 -8.48
C VAL A 32 14.06 -3.45 -7.92
N HIS A 33 14.86 -4.00 -8.81
CA HIS A 33 16.21 -4.45 -8.52
C HIS A 33 17.08 -4.18 -9.75
N ASP A 34 18.03 -3.28 -9.61
CA ASP A 34 18.86 -2.76 -10.69
C ASP A 34 18.00 -2.24 -11.86
N GLU A 35 18.19 -2.75 -13.07
CA GLU A 35 17.37 -2.38 -14.25
C GLU A 35 16.02 -3.10 -14.31
N ARG A 36 15.79 -4.10 -13.44
CA ARG A 36 14.56 -4.91 -13.45
C ARG A 36 13.47 -4.24 -12.63
N VAL A 37 12.40 -3.83 -13.31
CA VAL A 37 11.19 -3.26 -12.70
C VAL A 37 10.01 -4.17 -12.98
N VAL A 38 9.28 -4.58 -11.95
CA VAL A 38 8.02 -5.31 -12.08
C VAL A 38 6.93 -4.52 -11.38
N SER A 39 5.85 -4.23 -12.10
CA SER A 39 4.68 -3.54 -11.56
C SER A 39 3.46 -4.46 -11.62
N VAL A 40 2.64 -4.45 -10.58
CA VAL A 40 1.35 -5.17 -10.55
C VAL A 40 0.24 -4.24 -10.07
N VAL A 41 -0.98 -4.45 -10.56
CA VAL A 41 -2.16 -3.64 -10.20
C VAL A 41 -2.89 -4.26 -9.03
N LEU A 42 -3.31 -3.44 -8.08
CA LEU A 42 -4.11 -3.87 -6.93
C LEU A 42 -5.24 -2.89 -6.65
N GLU A 43 -6.17 -3.32 -5.80
CA GLU A 43 -7.17 -2.45 -5.21
C GLU A 43 -6.61 -1.67 -4.01
N LYS A 44 -7.19 -0.50 -3.75
CA LYS A 44 -6.84 0.33 -2.59
C LYS A 44 -6.92 -0.46 -1.27
N GLN A 45 -7.94 -1.29 -1.11
CA GLN A 45 -8.15 -2.10 0.09
C GLN A 45 -7.06 -3.17 0.25
N GLN A 46 -6.62 -3.78 -0.84
CA GLN A 46 -5.52 -4.75 -0.81
C GLN A 46 -4.22 -4.08 -0.32
N VAL A 47 -3.89 -2.88 -0.82
CA VAL A 47 -2.69 -2.14 -0.34
C VAL A 47 -2.80 -1.81 1.15
N ALA A 48 -3.99 -1.40 1.62
CA ALA A 48 -4.21 -1.11 3.04
C ALA A 48 -4.03 -2.35 3.92
N VAL A 49 -4.65 -3.47 3.55
CA VAL A 49 -4.54 -4.75 4.27
C VAL A 49 -3.10 -5.25 4.29
N LEU A 50 -2.36 -5.12 3.19
CA LEU A 50 -0.96 -5.53 3.14
C LEU A 50 -0.09 -4.70 4.09
N ALA A 51 -0.24 -3.36 4.09
CA ALA A 51 0.50 -2.47 4.98
C ALA A 51 0.21 -2.78 6.46
N GLU A 52 -1.06 -2.97 6.82
CA GLU A 52 -1.47 -3.34 8.19
C GLU A 52 -0.91 -4.70 8.61
N ARG A 53 -1.04 -5.72 7.75
CA ARG A 53 -0.56 -7.08 8.05
C ARG A 53 0.96 -7.15 8.20
N ILE A 54 1.71 -6.37 7.43
CA ILE A 54 3.17 -6.23 7.61
C ILE A 54 3.50 -5.71 9.01
N GLY A 55 2.81 -4.64 9.45
CA GLY A 55 3.00 -4.11 10.81
C GLY A 55 2.70 -5.13 11.89
N ALA A 56 1.58 -5.85 11.76
CA ALA A 56 1.20 -6.91 12.69
C ALA A 56 2.22 -8.06 12.73
N LEU A 57 2.70 -8.50 11.56
CA LEU A 57 3.70 -9.56 11.45
C LEU A 57 4.99 -9.18 12.17
N LEU A 58 5.52 -7.96 11.96
CA LEU A 58 6.75 -7.52 12.61
C LEU A 58 6.63 -7.52 14.14
N LEU A 59 5.48 -7.09 14.68
CA LEU A 59 5.21 -7.14 16.12
C LEU A 59 5.14 -8.57 16.66
N GLU A 60 4.53 -9.48 15.91
CA GLU A 60 4.43 -10.89 16.27
C GLU A 60 5.80 -11.59 16.23
N VAL A 61 6.60 -11.32 15.20
CA VAL A 61 7.96 -11.85 15.04
C VAL A 61 8.86 -11.39 16.19
N ASN A 62 8.78 -10.11 16.60
CA ASN A 62 9.51 -9.63 17.77
C ASN A 62 9.08 -10.35 19.05
N ARG A 63 7.77 -10.57 19.24
CA ARG A 63 7.26 -11.28 20.41
C ARG A 63 7.75 -12.73 20.47
N ARG A 64 7.80 -13.42 19.32
CA ARG A 64 8.14 -14.85 19.24
C ARG A 64 9.64 -15.12 19.18
N PHE A 65 10.39 -14.29 18.46
CA PHE A 65 11.79 -14.53 18.12
C PHE A 65 12.74 -13.45 18.64
N GLY A 66 12.24 -12.40 19.30
CA GLY A 66 13.07 -11.30 19.81
C GLY A 66 13.73 -10.46 18.71
N THR A 67 13.26 -10.57 17.46
CA THR A 67 13.78 -9.76 16.34
C THR A 67 13.41 -8.29 16.59
N PRO A 68 14.39 -7.36 16.60
CA PRO A 68 14.10 -5.96 16.82
C PRO A 68 13.08 -5.43 15.79
N VAL A 69 11.96 -4.87 16.27
CA VAL A 69 11.04 -4.16 15.40
C VAL A 69 11.63 -2.78 15.11
N PRO A 70 11.82 -2.41 13.84
CA PRO A 70 12.19 -1.05 13.50
C PRO A 70 11.15 -0.06 14.05
N PRO A 71 11.59 1.08 14.62
CA PRO A 71 10.66 2.11 15.04
C PRO A 71 9.81 2.58 13.86
N GLU A 72 8.66 3.19 14.15
CA GLU A 72 7.95 3.87 13.09
C GLU A 72 8.82 5.02 12.56
N PRO A 73 9.08 5.06 11.25
CA PRO A 73 9.93 6.10 10.69
C PRO A 73 9.22 7.45 10.85
N THR A 74 9.93 8.43 11.42
CA THR A 74 9.44 9.80 11.60
C THR A 74 9.29 10.55 10.28
N GLU A 75 10.08 10.16 9.27
CA GLU A 75 10.05 10.70 7.91
C GLU A 75 10.05 9.57 6.90
N ILE A 76 9.43 9.80 5.74
CA ILE A 76 9.44 8.83 4.65
C ILE A 76 10.64 9.16 3.76
N GLU A 77 11.63 8.28 3.77
CA GLU A 77 12.91 8.45 3.06
C GLU A 77 12.72 8.53 1.55
N ASP A 78 11.89 7.65 0.99
CA ASP A 78 11.59 7.63 -0.43
C ASP A 78 10.23 8.27 -0.69
N LEU A 79 10.22 9.39 -1.40
CA LEU A 79 9.04 10.06 -1.94
C LEU A 79 9.01 10.08 -3.48
N ASN A 80 9.97 9.43 -4.13
CA ASN A 80 10.08 9.40 -5.57
C ASN A 80 8.82 8.74 -6.18
N PRO A 81 8.38 9.16 -7.38
CA PRO A 81 7.26 8.53 -8.06
C PRO A 81 7.57 7.07 -8.44
N LEU A 82 6.57 6.36 -8.96
CA LEU A 82 6.80 5.06 -9.62
C LEU A 82 7.76 5.24 -10.79
N VAL A 83 8.62 4.25 -11.02
CA VAL A 83 9.49 4.23 -12.21
C VAL A 83 8.62 4.05 -13.44
N THR A 84 8.84 4.90 -14.44
CA THR A 84 8.10 4.90 -15.72
C THR A 84 8.88 4.15 -16.81
N PRO A 85 8.21 3.39 -17.70
CA PRO A 85 6.76 3.23 -17.81
C PRO A 85 6.17 2.30 -16.73
N VAL A 86 4.94 2.57 -16.31
CA VAL A 86 4.22 1.77 -15.31
C VAL A 86 3.34 0.74 -16.04
N ASP A 87 3.99 -0.24 -16.65
CA ASP A 87 3.32 -1.36 -17.31
C ASP A 87 3.09 -2.48 -16.32
N ALA A 88 1.83 -2.88 -16.13
CA ALA A 88 1.48 -3.91 -15.18
C ALA A 88 1.56 -5.29 -15.80
N GLU A 89 2.23 -6.22 -15.12
CA GLU A 89 2.28 -7.63 -15.50
C GLU A 89 0.89 -8.26 -15.36
N PHE A 90 0.22 -8.03 -14.22
CA PHE A 90 -1.10 -8.57 -13.94
C PHE A 90 -1.82 -7.78 -12.82
N ARG A 91 -3.11 -8.13 -12.63
CA ARG A 91 -3.91 -7.68 -11.48
C ARG A 91 -3.85 -8.71 -10.37
N VAL A 92 -3.53 -8.28 -9.15
CA VAL A 92 -3.41 -9.15 -7.98
C VAL A 92 -4.80 -9.57 -7.49
N GLY A 93 -4.99 -10.88 -7.33
CA GLY A 93 -6.16 -11.46 -6.69
C GLY A 93 -5.87 -11.79 -5.22
N THR A 94 -4.85 -12.59 -4.98
CA THR A 94 -4.49 -13.13 -3.67
C THR A 94 -3.14 -12.59 -3.20
N MET A 95 -3.01 -12.32 -1.89
CA MET A 95 -1.76 -11.86 -1.29
C MET A 95 -1.37 -12.77 -0.12
N GLY A 96 -0.14 -13.25 -0.16
CA GLY A 96 0.53 -13.97 0.92
C GLY A 96 1.49 -13.06 1.69
N LEU A 97 1.59 -13.32 2.99
CA LEU A 97 2.57 -12.66 3.86
C LEU A 97 3.13 -13.68 4.84
N GLY A 98 4.45 -13.78 4.93
CA GLY A 98 5.16 -14.70 5.80
C GLY A 98 6.43 -14.12 6.39
N TRP A 99 7.01 -14.84 7.35
CA TRP A 99 8.31 -14.56 7.93
C TRP A 99 9.25 -15.73 7.69
N ASP A 100 10.41 -15.45 7.11
CA ASP A 100 11.51 -16.40 6.99
C ASP A 100 12.43 -16.23 8.21
N SER A 101 12.45 -17.22 9.11
CA SER A 101 13.27 -17.17 10.32
C SER A 101 14.76 -17.39 10.07
N GLU A 102 15.13 -18.05 8.97
CA GLU A 102 16.53 -18.31 8.63
C GLU A 102 17.16 -17.06 8.02
N ALA A 103 16.48 -16.43 7.07
CA ALA A 103 16.93 -15.19 6.43
C ALA A 103 16.60 -13.93 7.24
N GLN A 104 15.74 -14.01 8.26
CA GLN A 104 15.18 -12.89 9.01
C GLN A 104 14.52 -11.83 8.10
N THR A 105 13.73 -12.29 7.13
CA THR A 105 13.06 -11.44 6.15
C THR A 105 11.56 -11.64 6.13
N VAL A 106 10.83 -10.57 5.86
CA VAL A 106 9.41 -10.62 5.52
C VAL A 106 9.27 -11.07 4.06
N VAL A 107 8.45 -12.08 3.82
CA VAL A 107 8.14 -12.58 2.49
C VAL A 107 6.75 -12.10 2.09
N VAL A 108 6.67 -11.29 1.03
CA VAL A 108 5.42 -10.84 0.43
C VAL A 108 5.22 -11.61 -0.86
N GLU A 109 4.05 -12.20 -1.04
CA GLU A 109 3.68 -12.89 -2.27
C GLU A 109 2.40 -12.32 -2.84
N LEU A 110 2.38 -12.03 -4.14
CA LEU A 110 1.26 -11.44 -4.85
C LEU A 110 0.92 -12.35 -6.01
N LEU A 111 -0.27 -12.94 -6.01
CA LEU A 111 -0.73 -13.87 -7.04
C LEU A 111 -1.73 -13.16 -7.95
N ALA A 112 -1.62 -13.40 -9.25
CA ALA A 112 -2.54 -12.90 -10.24
C ALA A 112 -3.96 -13.39 -9.97
N VAL A 113 -4.95 -12.58 -10.32
CA VAL A 113 -6.35 -13.02 -10.35
C VAL A 113 -6.51 -14.15 -11.35
N SER A 114 -7.23 -15.19 -10.95
CA SER A 114 -7.50 -16.37 -11.77
C SER A 114 -8.95 -16.80 -11.61
N ASP A 115 -9.53 -17.36 -12.68
CA ASP A 115 -10.90 -17.89 -12.67
C ASP A 115 -11.03 -19.22 -11.89
N THR A 116 -9.89 -19.81 -11.53
CA THR A 116 -9.83 -21.00 -10.68
C THR A 116 -9.63 -20.56 -9.24
N GLU A 117 -10.50 -21.01 -8.33
CA GLU A 117 -10.31 -20.83 -6.89
C GLU A 117 -9.10 -21.66 -6.46
N PHE A 118 -8.00 -20.99 -6.14
CA PHE A 118 -6.85 -21.61 -5.50
C PHE A 118 -6.99 -21.49 -3.98
N ASP A 119 -6.78 -22.60 -3.28
CA ASP A 119 -6.73 -22.61 -1.82
C ASP A 119 -5.56 -21.75 -1.34
N ALA A 120 -5.67 -21.18 -0.13
CA ALA A 120 -4.57 -20.47 0.51
C ALA A 120 -3.31 -21.35 0.68
N SER A 121 -3.44 -22.67 0.60
CA SER A 121 -2.30 -23.61 0.58
C SER A 121 -1.40 -23.49 -0.65
N VAL A 122 -1.87 -22.89 -1.75
CA VAL A 122 -1.07 -22.61 -2.96
C VAL A 122 -0.17 -21.39 -2.76
N VAL A 123 -0.50 -20.54 -1.80
CA VAL A 123 0.31 -19.40 -1.38
C VAL A 123 1.54 -19.95 -0.65
N LEU A 124 2.73 -19.63 -1.14
CA LEU A 124 4.04 -20.17 -0.74
C LEU A 124 4.34 -21.61 -1.20
N ASP A 125 3.51 -22.21 -2.07
CA ASP A 125 3.86 -23.47 -2.74
C ASP A 125 4.49 -23.20 -4.12
N ASP A 126 5.68 -23.76 -4.34
CA ASP A 126 6.49 -23.55 -5.55
C ASP A 126 6.13 -24.53 -6.68
N THR A 127 4.92 -25.09 -6.67
CA THR A 127 4.43 -25.98 -7.73
C THR A 127 4.46 -25.28 -9.10
N GLU A 128 4.65 -26.03 -10.19
CA GLU A 128 4.67 -25.43 -11.54
C GLU A 128 3.27 -25.02 -12.04
N GLU A 129 2.22 -25.38 -11.29
CA GLU A 129 0.82 -25.10 -11.57
C GLU A 129 0.28 -24.01 -10.64
N GLY A 130 -0.18 -22.90 -11.20
CA GLY A 130 -0.77 -21.79 -10.43
C GLY A 130 -0.85 -20.49 -11.24
N PRO A 131 -1.37 -19.41 -10.66
CA PRO A 131 -1.37 -18.09 -11.30
C PRO A 131 0.04 -17.48 -11.30
N ASP A 132 0.25 -16.47 -12.15
CA ASP A 132 1.48 -15.68 -12.15
C ASP A 132 1.67 -15.02 -10.78
N ALA A 133 2.93 -14.90 -10.34
CA ALA A 133 3.24 -14.44 -9.00
C ALA A 133 4.43 -13.49 -8.95
N VAL A 134 4.40 -12.56 -8.00
CA VAL A 134 5.55 -11.77 -7.58
C VAL A 134 5.86 -12.09 -6.13
N ARG A 135 7.09 -12.55 -5.85
CA ARG A 135 7.57 -12.84 -4.51
C ARG A 135 8.72 -11.90 -4.15
N VAL A 136 8.55 -11.16 -3.07
CA VAL A 136 9.49 -10.13 -2.62
C VAL A 136 9.92 -10.42 -1.19
N PHE A 137 11.23 -10.44 -0.96
CA PHE A 137 11.83 -10.58 0.35
C PHE A 137 12.27 -9.20 0.83
N LEU A 138 11.82 -8.81 2.01
CA LEU A 138 12.06 -7.49 2.59
C LEU A 138 12.74 -7.66 3.94
N THR A 139 13.72 -6.81 4.21
CA THR A 139 14.21 -6.64 5.58
C THR A 139 13.08 -6.08 6.45
N PRO A 140 13.11 -6.26 7.79
CA PRO A 140 12.14 -5.64 8.68
C PRO A 140 12.02 -4.13 8.48
N GLU A 141 13.14 -3.46 8.20
CA GLU A 141 13.20 -2.02 7.97
C GLU A 141 12.50 -1.62 6.68
N SER A 142 12.84 -2.26 5.55
CA SER A 142 12.19 -2.00 4.27
C SER A 142 10.69 -2.32 4.32
N ALA A 143 10.30 -3.39 5.02
CA ALA A 143 8.89 -3.74 5.23
C ALA A 143 8.15 -2.65 6.04
N ARG A 144 8.77 -2.12 7.09
CA ARG A 144 8.23 -1.00 7.88
C ARG A 144 8.08 0.27 7.03
N GLN A 145 9.11 0.63 6.29
CA GLN A 145 9.09 1.80 5.40
C GLN A 145 7.99 1.67 4.33
N PHE A 146 7.85 0.48 3.73
CA PHE A 146 6.79 0.16 2.78
C PHE A 146 5.40 0.37 3.39
N ALA A 147 5.15 -0.13 4.60
CA ALA A 147 3.87 0.03 5.28
C ALA A 147 3.54 1.51 5.54
N THR A 148 4.50 2.27 6.08
CA THR A 148 4.33 3.72 6.34
C THR A 148 4.07 4.49 5.05
N ARG A 149 4.85 4.24 4.00
CA ARG A 149 4.66 4.89 2.70
C ARG A 149 3.31 4.55 2.07
N SER A 150 2.90 3.29 2.12
CA SER A 150 1.63 2.83 1.58
C SER A 150 0.45 3.54 2.24
N ASN A 151 0.47 3.69 3.56
CA ASN A 151 -0.55 4.44 4.31
C ASN A 151 -0.65 5.91 3.86
N ARG A 152 0.48 6.56 3.56
CA ARG A 152 0.49 7.92 3.01
C ARG A 152 -0.13 7.96 1.61
N VAL A 153 0.24 7.03 0.73
CA VAL A 153 -0.31 6.97 -0.65
C VAL A 153 -1.83 6.75 -0.65
N ILE A 154 -2.31 5.85 0.20
CA ILE A 154 -3.75 5.58 0.39
C ILE A 154 -4.50 6.83 0.87
N SER A 155 -3.85 7.63 1.72
CA SER A 155 -4.42 8.85 2.32
C SER A 155 -4.31 10.08 1.43
N ALA A 156 -3.32 10.15 0.52
CA ALA A 156 -3.03 11.28 -0.37
C ALA A 156 -4.09 11.56 -1.45
N GLY A 157 -5.27 10.94 -1.36
CA GLY A 157 -6.45 11.25 -2.18
C GLY A 157 -7.51 12.06 -1.44
N ARG A 158 -7.33 12.30 -0.14
CA ARG A 158 -8.23 13.09 0.68
C ARG A 158 -7.70 14.53 0.73
N PRO A 159 -8.53 15.56 0.52
CA PRO A 159 -8.10 16.93 0.78
C PRO A 159 -7.59 17.02 2.22
N PRO A 160 -6.44 17.67 2.48
CA PRO A 160 -5.97 17.87 3.84
C PRO A 160 -6.97 18.74 4.60
N CYS A 161 -7.15 18.47 5.88
CA CYS A 161 -7.96 19.31 6.73
C CYS A 161 -7.31 20.70 6.80
N PRO A 162 -8.01 21.80 6.47
CA PRO A 162 -7.43 23.14 6.47
C PRO A 162 -7.02 23.62 7.88
N LEU A 163 -7.36 22.84 8.92
CA LEU A 163 -7.05 23.15 10.30
C LEU A 163 -5.84 22.36 10.80
N CYS A 164 -5.76 21.04 10.59
CA CYS A 164 -4.71 20.18 11.17
C CYS A 164 -3.83 19.44 10.16
N ASP A 165 -4.03 19.65 8.85
CA ASP A 165 -3.34 18.97 7.74
C ASP A 165 -3.56 17.45 7.68
N GLU A 166 -4.43 16.89 8.52
CA GLU A 166 -4.79 15.47 8.48
C GLU A 166 -5.78 15.16 7.34
N PRO A 167 -5.73 13.97 6.73
CA PRO A 167 -6.60 13.59 5.62
C PRO A 167 -8.11 13.63 5.97
N LEU A 168 -8.91 14.43 5.25
CA LEU A 168 -10.36 14.52 5.47
C LEU A 168 -11.09 13.23 5.08
N ASP A 169 -11.90 12.68 6.01
CA ASP A 169 -12.80 11.56 5.70
C ASP A 169 -14.10 12.07 5.03
N PRO A 170 -14.64 11.39 3.99
CA PRO A 170 -15.94 11.71 3.41
C PRO A 170 -17.11 11.76 4.40
N ALA A 171 -17.07 10.97 5.49
CA ALA A 171 -18.09 10.98 6.55
C ALA A 171 -17.91 12.14 7.57
N GLY A 172 -16.87 12.95 7.41
CA GLY A 172 -16.45 14.01 8.31
C GLY A 172 -15.21 13.63 9.11
N HIS A 173 -14.23 14.54 9.17
CA HIS A 173 -13.02 14.39 9.98
C HIS A 173 -13.20 15.05 11.35
N ILE A 174 -12.83 14.32 12.42
CA ILE A 174 -12.77 14.87 13.78
C ILE A 174 -11.42 15.57 13.94
N CYS A 175 -11.40 16.88 13.72
CA CYS A 175 -10.19 17.67 13.88
C CYS A 175 -9.88 17.88 15.36
N VAL A 176 -8.69 17.45 15.78
CA VAL A 176 -8.18 17.62 17.15
C VAL A 176 -8.01 19.10 17.53
N ARG A 177 -7.74 19.98 16.56
CA ARG A 177 -7.61 21.43 16.78
C ARG A 177 -8.94 22.12 17.08
N THR A 178 -10.08 21.52 16.71
CA THR A 178 -11.42 22.03 17.01
C THR A 178 -12.22 21.15 17.97
N ASN A 179 -11.58 20.19 18.67
CA ASN A 179 -12.27 19.24 19.56
C ASN A 179 -13.53 18.62 18.92
N GLY A 180 -13.48 18.34 17.61
CA GLY A 180 -14.60 17.73 16.88
C GLY A 180 -15.81 18.63 16.60
N TYR A 181 -15.75 19.94 16.86
CA TYR A 181 -16.88 20.85 16.60
C TYR A 181 -17.06 21.11 15.10
N ARG A 182 -18.19 20.67 14.53
CA ARG A 182 -18.60 20.97 13.14
C ARG A 182 -19.26 22.36 13.07
N ARG A 183 -18.63 23.35 12.43
CA ARG A 183 -19.40 24.42 11.77
C ARG A 183 -19.75 23.93 10.36
N GLY A 184 -21.04 23.99 10.03
CA GLY A 184 -21.59 23.42 8.81
C GLY A 184 -20.94 23.96 7.54
N ALA A 185 -20.87 23.07 6.54
CA ALA A 185 -20.78 23.28 5.10
C ALA A 185 -20.23 24.64 4.62
N PHE A 186 -19.03 24.62 4.05
CA PHE A 186 -18.63 25.61 3.06
C PHE A 186 -19.45 25.38 1.78
N GLY A 187 -20.59 26.06 1.65
CA GLY A 187 -21.24 26.34 0.37
C GLY A 187 -20.86 27.76 -0.08
N PRO A 188 -20.67 28.01 -1.39
CA PRO A 188 -20.37 29.34 -1.89
C PRO A 188 -21.66 30.17 -2.07
N ASP A 189 -21.51 31.48 -1.87
CA ASP A 189 -22.34 32.59 -2.38
C ASP A 189 -23.75 32.80 -1.79
N ASP A 190 -23.82 33.60 -0.71
CA ASP A 190 -24.95 34.51 -0.46
C ASP A 190 -24.59 35.87 -1.09
N GLU A 191 -25.02 36.11 -2.34
CA GLU A 191 -25.14 37.47 -2.87
C GLU A 191 -26.35 38.15 -2.21
N PRO A 192 -26.21 39.37 -1.66
CA PRO A 192 -27.38 40.14 -1.23
C PRO A 192 -28.12 40.68 -2.46
N ASP A 193 -29.36 40.23 -2.64
CA ASP A 193 -30.35 40.79 -3.57
C ASP A 193 -30.70 42.22 -3.12
N ASP A 194 -30.14 43.21 -3.81
CA ASP A 194 -30.43 44.63 -3.63
C ASP A 194 -31.60 45.00 -4.57
N SER A 195 -32.83 44.81 -4.09
CA SER A 195 -34.06 45.22 -4.77
C SER A 195 -34.90 46.17 -3.92
N ASP A 196 -34.40 47.40 -3.75
CA ASP A 196 -35.20 48.57 -3.36
C ASP A 196 -35.21 49.60 -4.51
N LEU A 197 -36.22 49.50 -5.39
CA LEU A 197 -36.78 50.60 -6.19
C LEU A 197 -38.25 50.35 -6.55
#